data_AF-A0A1U7NQY0-F1
#
_entry.id   AF-A0A1U7NQY0-F1
#
_cell.length_a   1.000
_cell.length_b   1.000
_cell.length_c   1.000
_cell.angle_alpha   90.00
_cell.angle_beta   90.00
_cell.angle_gamma   90.00
#
_symmetry.space_group_name_H-M   'P 1'
#
loop_
_entity.id
_entity.type
_entity.pdbx_description
1 polymer ?
#
loop_
_entity_poly.entity_id
_entity_poly.type
_entity_poly.pdbx_seq_one_letter_code
_entity_poly.pdbx_strand_id
1 'polypeptide(L)'
;MEKSPSGYYKYLRSKPSKTKVRREKTKKAIVKIYNDSHQLYGSPKIAEILHKKGIQGCQKYVYSIMKEANIKPKYLKHKIKTTISKGNDRKLHNLLKRQFNPKDPD
;
A
#
# COMPACT_ATOMS: atom_id res chain seq x y z
N MET A 1 37.44 -17.07 -20.02
CA MET A 1 37.21 -17.71 -18.71
C MET A 1 36.75 -19.14 -18.98
N GLU A 2 37.69 -20.05 -19.21
CA GLU A 2 37.37 -21.45 -19.51
C GLU A 2 36.87 -22.16 -18.25
N LYS A 3 35.64 -22.64 -18.29
CA LYS A 3 35.07 -23.52 -17.26
C LYS A 3 35.12 -24.94 -17.77
N SER A 4 35.64 -25.86 -16.96
CA SER A 4 35.53 -27.29 -17.25
C SER A 4 34.05 -27.67 -17.46
N PRO A 5 33.71 -28.47 -18.49
CA PRO A 5 32.32 -28.82 -18.82
C PRO A 5 31.56 -29.41 -17.62
N SER A 6 32.23 -30.22 -16.81
CA SER A 6 31.66 -30.86 -15.62
C SER A 6 31.21 -29.85 -14.56
N GLY A 7 32.00 -28.79 -14.34
CA GLY A 7 31.67 -27.70 -13.41
C GLY A 7 30.50 -26.85 -13.89
N TYR A 8 30.42 -26.61 -15.21
CA TYR A 8 29.32 -25.87 -15.83
C TYR A 8 27.97 -26.58 -15.63
N TYR A 9 27.90 -27.88 -15.97
CA TYR A 9 26.67 -28.66 -15.82
C TYR A 9 26.30 -28.90 -14.34
N LYS A 10 27.29 -29.01 -13.45
CA LYS A 10 27.05 -29.10 -12.00
C LYS A 10 26.41 -27.83 -11.43
N TYR A 11 26.86 -26.65 -11.86
CA TYR A 11 26.24 -25.38 -11.48
C TYR A 11 24.78 -25.30 -11.98
N LEU A 12 24.56 -25.67 -13.25
CA LEU A 12 23.23 -25.64 -13.88
C LEU A 12 22.21 -26.55 -13.18
N ARG A 13 22.64 -27.72 -12.72
CA ARG A 13 21.77 -28.71 -12.04
C ARG A 13 21.69 -28.53 -10.53
N SER A 14 22.39 -27.55 -9.96
CA SER A 14 22.46 -27.40 -8.51
C SER A 14 21.13 -26.97 -7.90
N LYS A 15 20.70 -27.68 -6.86
CA LYS A 15 19.47 -27.35 -6.12
C LYS A 15 19.63 -26.01 -5.39
N PRO A 16 18.55 -25.22 -5.24
CA PRO A 16 18.62 -23.97 -4.49
C PRO A 16 19.04 -24.23 -3.04
N SER A 17 19.92 -23.38 -2.53
CA SER A 17 20.34 -23.46 -1.12
C SER A 17 19.16 -23.26 -0.18
N LYS A 18 19.26 -23.81 1.04
CA LYS A 18 18.25 -23.63 2.10
C LYS A 18 17.92 -22.15 2.33
N THR A 19 18.94 -21.28 2.27
CA THR A 19 18.78 -19.82 2.39
C THR A 19 17.96 -19.23 1.25
N LYS A 20 18.21 -19.65 0.01
CA LYS A 20 17.45 -19.17 -1.17
C LYS A 20 15.99 -19.59 -1.07
N VAL A 21 15.72 -20.84 -0.66
CA VAL A 21 14.36 -21.35 -0.43
C VAL A 21 13.65 -20.56 0.68
N ARG A 22 14.31 -20.34 1.82
CA ARG A 22 13.75 -19.54 2.92
C ARG A 22 13.40 -18.12 2.45
N ARG A 23 14.32 -17.49 1.71
CA ARG A 23 14.13 -16.13 1.18
C ARG A 23 12.94 -16.04 0.22
N GLU A 24 12.79 -17.01 -0.67
CA GLU A 24 11.64 -17.10 -1.57
C GLU A 24 10.31 -17.26 -0.80
N LYS A 25 10.29 -18.10 0.24
CA LYS A 25 9.10 -18.22 1.12
C LYS A 25 8.76 -16.89 1.79
N THR A 26 9.75 -16.19 2.35
CA THR A 26 9.54 -14.87 2.98
C THR A 26 9.08 -13.83 1.95
N LYS A 27 9.65 -13.84 0.74
CA LYS A 27 9.24 -12.96 -0.36
C LYS A 27 7.77 -13.14 -0.71
N LYS A 28 7.30 -14.39 -0.85
CA LYS A 28 5.89 -14.70 -1.08
C LYS A 28 4.98 -14.18 0.04
N ALA A 29 5.39 -14.34 1.30
CA ALA A 29 4.64 -13.83 2.44
C ALA A 29 4.55 -12.29 2.45
N ILE A 30 5.65 -11.61 2.13
CA ILE A 30 5.69 -10.13 2.01
C ILE A 30 4.74 -9.65 0.91
N VAL A 31 4.78 -10.27 -0.27
CA VAL A 31 3.91 -9.90 -1.40
C VAL A 31 2.44 -10.06 -1.03
N LYS A 32 2.09 -11.16 -0.35
CA LYS A 32 0.72 -11.40 0.13
C LYS A 32 0.26 -10.29 1.08
N ILE A 33 1.03 -10.00 2.13
CA ILE A 33 0.69 -8.94 3.10
C ILE A 33 0.59 -7.56 2.42
N TYR A 34 1.51 -7.28 1.49
CA TYR A 34 1.51 -6.03 0.74
C TYR A 34 0.22 -5.85 -0.08
N ASN A 35 -0.20 -6.89 -0.81
CA ASN A 35 -1.44 -6.85 -1.58
C ASN A 35 -2.69 -6.79 -0.68
N ASP A 36 -2.72 -7.58 0.39
CA ASP A 36 -3.81 -7.58 1.39
C ASP A 36 -3.99 -6.18 2.03
N SER A 37 -2.90 -5.42 2.17
CA SER A 37 -2.91 -4.05 2.72
C SER A 37 -3.20 -2.95 1.68
N HIS A 38 -3.67 -3.31 0.48
CA HIS A 38 -3.85 -2.39 -0.65
C HIS A 38 -2.59 -1.58 -0.95
N GLN A 39 -1.41 -2.19 -0.77
CA GLN A 39 -0.11 -1.61 -1.07
C GLN A 39 0.29 -0.44 -0.15
N LEU A 40 -0.40 -0.26 0.97
CA LEU A 40 -0.15 0.84 1.92
C LEU A 40 1.03 0.55 2.85
N TYR A 41 1.24 -0.71 3.20
CA TYR A 41 2.22 -1.06 4.22
C TYR A 41 3.64 -1.08 3.68
N GLY A 42 4.52 -0.38 4.40
CA GLY A 42 5.97 -0.39 4.17
C GLY A 42 6.69 -1.48 4.96
N SER A 43 8.02 -1.47 4.88
CA SER A 43 8.86 -2.46 5.58
C SER A 43 8.67 -2.54 7.10
N PRO A 44 8.43 -1.44 7.86
CA PRO A 44 8.24 -1.54 9.31
C PRO A 44 6.98 -2.35 9.66
N LYS A 45 5.84 -1.98 9.05
CA LYS A 45 4.54 -2.59 9.35
C LYS A 45 4.46 -4.05 8.85
N ILE A 46 5.05 -4.33 7.69
CA ILE A 46 5.15 -5.70 7.19
C ILE A 46 6.03 -6.55 8.11
N ALA A 47 7.14 -6.01 8.64
CA ALA A 47 7.97 -6.73 9.60
C ALA A 47 7.19 -7.11 10.86
N GLU A 48 6.43 -6.18 11.45
CA GLU A 48 5.57 -6.48 12.61
C GLU A 48 4.56 -7.60 12.32
N ILE A 49 3.91 -7.56 11.15
CA ILE A 49 2.94 -8.60 10.75
C ILE A 49 3.63 -9.96 10.54
N LEU A 50 4.84 -9.97 9.99
CA LEU A 50 5.64 -11.19 9.84
C LEU A 50 6.02 -11.78 11.20
N HIS A 51 6.42 -10.95 12.16
CA HIS A 51 6.71 -11.38 13.54
C HIS A 51 5.47 -11.99 14.20
N LYS A 52 4.30 -11.37 14.04
CA LYS A 52 3.02 -11.94 14.53
C LYS A 52 2.69 -13.30 13.90
N LYS A 53 3.18 -13.58 12.69
CA LYS A 53 3.03 -14.87 12.00
C LYS A 53 4.15 -15.87 12.34
N GLY A 54 5.02 -15.55 13.30
CA GLY A 54 6.15 -16.39 13.71
C GLY A 54 7.36 -16.33 12.77
N ILE A 55 7.36 -15.45 11.77
CA ILE A 55 8.49 -15.26 10.85
C ILE A 55 9.34 -14.10 11.36
N GLN A 56 10.44 -14.42 12.03
CA GLN A 56 11.39 -13.42 12.48
C GLN A 56 12.17 -12.81 11.31
N GLY A 57 12.16 -11.48 11.22
CA GLY A 57 12.94 -10.71 10.26
C GLY A 57 13.09 -9.27 10.71
N CYS A 58 14.30 -8.73 10.62
CA CYS A 58 14.50 -7.31 10.89
C CYS A 58 13.91 -6.44 9.76
N GLN A 59 13.57 -5.20 10.06
CA GLN A 59 13.04 -4.26 9.08
C GLN A 59 13.94 -4.12 7.84
N LYS A 60 15.27 -4.10 8.04
CA LYS A 60 16.26 -4.01 6.96
C LYS A 60 16.18 -5.21 6.01
N TYR A 61 15.96 -6.40 6.55
CA TYR A 61 15.82 -7.64 5.76
C TYR A 61 14.55 -7.60 4.92
N VAL A 62 13.42 -7.20 5.51
CA VAL A 62 12.15 -7.00 4.79
C VAL A 62 12.32 -5.95 3.69
N TYR A 63 12.96 -4.83 4.00
CA TYR A 63 13.26 -3.77 3.03
C TYR A 63 14.10 -4.27 1.85
N SER A 64 15.14 -5.07 2.10
CA SER A 64 15.97 -5.65 1.03
C SER A 64 15.13 -6.50 0.09
N ILE A 65 14.25 -7.35 0.62
CA ILE A 65 13.37 -8.19 -0.21
C ILE A 65 12.35 -7.34 -0.97
N MET A 66 11.76 -6.32 -0.34
CA MET A 66 10.85 -5.38 -1.01
C MET A 66 11.54 -4.66 -2.17
N LYS A 67 12.79 -4.21 -1.97
CA LYS A 67 13.60 -3.55 -3.00
C LYS A 67 13.86 -4.49 -4.18
N GLU A 68 14.24 -5.74 -3.93
CA GLU A 68 14.42 -6.74 -5.00
C GLU A 68 13.14 -7.13 -5.72
N ALA A 69 12.00 -7.05 -5.04
CA ALA A 69 10.69 -7.26 -5.63
C ALA A 69 10.15 -6.00 -6.34
N ASN A 70 10.87 -4.87 -6.34
CA ASN A 70 10.41 -3.56 -6.83
C ASN A 70 9.10 -3.09 -6.18
N ILE A 71 8.88 -3.44 -4.91
CA ILE A 71 7.69 -3.10 -4.14
C ILE A 71 7.96 -1.86 -3.29
N LYS A 72 7.07 -0.87 -3.38
CA LYS A 72 7.13 0.38 -2.60
C LYS A 72 5.73 0.72 -2.07
N PRO A 73 5.60 1.15 -0.80
CA PRO A 73 4.31 1.54 -0.26
C PRO A 73 3.72 2.73 -1.03
N LYS A 74 2.40 2.70 -1.24
CA LYS A 74 1.63 3.83 -1.77
C LYS A 74 1.26 4.77 -0.64
N TYR A 75 1.44 6.07 -0.88
CA TYR A 75 0.97 7.13 0.01
C TYR A 75 -0.41 7.61 -0.47
N LEU A 76 -1.42 7.51 0.39
CA LEU A 76 -2.72 8.12 0.17
C LEU A 76 -2.61 9.63 0.42
N LYS A 77 -2.92 10.44 -0.60
CA LYS A 77 -3.12 11.88 -0.39
C LYS A 77 -4.43 12.08 0.37
N HIS A 78 -4.41 12.92 1.40
CA HIS A 78 -5.65 13.31 2.08
C HIS A 78 -6.54 14.09 1.09
N LYS A 79 -7.82 13.71 0.98
CA LYS A 79 -8.80 14.42 0.15
C LYS A 79 -9.81 15.10 1.08
N ILE A 80 -9.81 16.43 1.09
CA ILE A 80 -10.79 17.24 1.82
C ILE A 80 -12.05 17.37 0.95
N LYS A 81 -13.22 17.04 1.50
CA LYS A 81 -14.50 17.24 0.84
C LYS A 81 -15.05 18.60 1.27
N THR A 82 -14.75 19.66 0.52
CA THR A 82 -15.16 21.04 0.85
C THR A 82 -16.67 21.25 0.73
N THR A 83 -17.35 20.45 -0.10
CA THR A 83 -18.80 20.54 -0.31
C THR A 83 -19.51 19.36 0.35
N ILE A 84 -20.05 19.58 1.54
CA ILE A 84 -21.16 18.77 2.06
C ILE A 84 -22.42 19.43 1.50
N SER A 85 -23.00 18.88 0.43
CA SER A 85 -24.32 19.33 -0.03
C SER A 85 -25.36 18.91 1.01
N LYS A 86 -25.47 19.64 2.12
CA LYS A 86 -26.75 19.73 2.82
C LYS A 86 -27.65 20.41 1.81
N GLY A 87 -28.61 19.67 1.25
CA GLY A 87 -29.46 20.12 0.16
C GLY A 87 -29.83 21.59 0.37
N ASN A 88 -29.48 22.43 -0.60
CA ASN A 88 -29.99 23.79 -0.70
C ASN A 88 -31.49 23.76 -1.10
N ASP A 89 -32.23 22.76 -0.61
CA ASP A 89 -33.64 22.50 -0.93
C ASP A 89 -34.54 23.04 0.19
N ARG A 90 -34.21 24.23 0.67
CA ARG A 90 -35.10 24.98 1.54
C ARG A 90 -35.37 26.30 0.88
N LYS A 91 -36.54 26.39 0.24
CA LYS A 91 -37.28 27.64 0.09
C LYS A 91 -37.05 28.44 1.38
N LEU A 92 -36.28 29.53 1.30
CA LEU A 92 -35.98 30.35 2.45
C LEU A 92 -37.32 30.89 2.97
N HIS A 93 -37.76 30.45 4.14
CA HIS A 93 -39.04 30.88 4.70
C HIS A 93 -38.92 32.33 5.16
N ASN A 94 -39.76 33.21 4.61
CA ASN A 94 -39.85 34.61 5.00
C ASN A 94 -40.59 34.76 6.35
N LEU A 95 -39.90 34.48 7.44
CA LEU A 95 -40.47 34.51 8.81
C LEU A 95 -40.97 35.91 9.21
N LEU A 96 -40.31 36.96 8.73
CA LEU A 96 -40.67 38.36 9.02
C LEU A 96 -41.72 38.91 8.04
N LYS A 97 -42.21 38.10 7.10
CA LYS A 97 -43.16 38.49 6.04
C LYS A 97 -42.78 39.79 5.31
N ARG A 98 -41.48 40.04 5.12
CA ARG A 98 -40.99 41.26 4.45
C ARG A 98 -41.27 41.21 2.95
N GLN A 99 -41.62 42.35 2.36
CA GLN A 99 -41.76 42.46 0.90
C GLN A 99 -40.38 42.66 0.28
N PHE A 100 -39.81 41.58 -0.27
CA PHE A 100 -38.51 41.65 -0.97
C PHE A 100 -38.65 42.07 -2.44
N ASN A 101 -39.89 42.22 -2.92
CA ASN A 101 -40.19 42.56 -4.32
C ASN A 101 -41.33 43.61 -4.38
N PRO A 102 -41.10 44.85 -3.89
CA PRO A 102 -42.09 45.92 -3.98
C PRO A 102 -42.28 46.35 -5.45
N LYS A 103 -43.49 46.84 -5.79
CA LYS A 103 -43.81 47.30 -7.14
C LYS A 103 -43.22 48.66 -7.45
N ASP A 104 -43.18 49.55 -6.46
CA ASP A 104 -42.66 50.90 -6.57
C ASP A 104 -41.86 51.25 -5.30
N PRO A 105 -40.82 52.09 -5.41
CA PRO A 105 -40.12 52.64 -4.24
C PRO A 105 -40.99 53.70 -3.54
N ASP A 106 -40.85 53.81 -2.22
CA ASP A 106 -41.36 54.95 -1.42
C ASP A 106 -40.50 56.22 -1.65
#